data_AF-A0A1D8IQ84-F1
#
_entry.id   AF-A0A1D8IQ84-F1
#
_cell.length_a   1.000
_cell.length_b   1.000
_cell.length_c   1.000
_cell.angle_alpha   90.00
_cell.angle_beta   90.00
_cell.angle_gamma   90.00
#
_symmetry.space_group_name_H-M   'P 1'
#
loop_
_entity.id
_entity.type
_entity.pdbx_description
1 polymer ?
#
loop_
_entity_poly.entity_id
_entity_poly.type
_entity_poly.pdbx_seq_one_letter_code
_entity_poly.pdbx_strand_id
1 'polypeptide(L)'
;MKPLLSQAGERALAERVRTACREAAVAAYEEAALRGLCAEGALEYALDAIRRLDLETVIETSVSPESPELPGCEPSSDPVG
;
A
#
# COMPACT_ATOMS: atom_id res chain seq x y z
N MET A 1 -13.42 -32.60 2.66
CA MET A 1 -13.83 -31.28 3.21
C MET A 1 -12.62 -30.37 3.23
N LYS A 2 -12.57 -29.33 2.37
CA LYS A 2 -11.55 -28.26 2.45
C LYS A 2 -11.98 -27.28 3.55
N PRO A 3 -11.08 -26.80 4.42
CA PRO A 3 -11.46 -26.00 5.57
C PRO A 3 -11.87 -24.58 5.15
N LEU A 4 -12.98 -24.08 5.70
CA LEU A 4 -13.48 -22.71 5.49
C LEU A 4 -12.52 -21.63 5.99
N LEU A 5 -11.56 -22.00 6.85
CA LEU A 5 -10.53 -21.12 7.39
C LEU A 5 -9.48 -20.69 6.34
N SER A 6 -9.17 -21.51 5.31
CA SER A 6 -8.23 -21.07 4.25
C SER A 6 -8.87 -20.05 3.31
N GLN A 7 -10.18 -20.19 3.05
CA GLN A 7 -10.91 -19.29 2.16
C GLN A 7 -11.02 -17.86 2.70
N ALA A 8 -11.12 -17.68 4.02
CA ALA A 8 -11.14 -16.35 4.62
C ALA A 8 -9.79 -15.63 4.45
N GLY A 9 -8.67 -16.34 4.64
CA GLY A 9 -7.32 -15.81 4.42
C GLY A 9 -7.04 -15.53 2.94
N GLU A 10 -7.40 -16.48 2.05
CA GLU A 10 -7.29 -16.31 0.60
C GLU A 10 -8.14 -15.13 0.09
N ARG A 11 -9.35 -14.95 0.62
CA ARG A 11 -10.20 -13.81 0.30
C ARG A 11 -9.60 -12.50 0.80
N ALA A 12 -9.13 -12.45 2.04
CA ALA A 12 -8.48 -11.25 2.59
C ALA A 12 -7.24 -10.86 1.76
N LEU A 13 -6.45 -11.84 1.34
CA LEU A 13 -5.33 -11.62 0.44
C LEU A 13 -5.78 -11.10 -0.94
N ALA A 14 -6.79 -11.70 -1.56
CA ALA A 14 -7.31 -11.24 -2.83
C ALA A 14 -7.87 -9.81 -2.76
N GLU A 15 -8.53 -9.45 -1.66
CA GLU A 15 -9.04 -8.10 -1.43
C GLU A 15 -7.91 -7.08 -1.24
N ARG A 16 -6.81 -7.46 -0.59
CA ARG A 16 -5.58 -6.65 -0.49
C ARG A 16 -4.95 -6.41 -1.85
N VAL A 17 -4.73 -7.47 -2.64
CA VAL A 17 -4.19 -7.35 -4.00
C VAL A 17 -5.06 -6.43 -4.85
N ARG A 18 -6.38 -6.60 -4.80
CA ARG A 18 -7.33 -5.72 -5.51
C ARG A 18 -7.20 -4.26 -5.08
N THR A 19 -7.03 -4.01 -3.78
CA THR A 19 -6.83 -2.65 -3.26
C THR A 19 -5.51 -2.05 -3.73
N ALA A 20 -4.41 -2.78 -3.64
CA ALA A 20 -3.10 -2.33 -4.09
C ALA A 20 -3.10 -2.00 -5.61
N CYS A 21 -3.70 -2.86 -6.44
CA CYS A 21 -3.84 -2.57 -7.87
C CYS A 21 -4.66 -1.30 -8.15
N ARG A 22 -5.77 -1.11 -7.41
CA ARG A 22 -6.61 0.08 -7.57
C ARG A 22 -5.85 1.35 -7.19
N GLU A 23 -5.16 1.34 -6.07
CA GLU A 23 -4.40 2.49 -5.58
C GLU A 23 -3.25 2.85 -6.53
N ALA A 24 -2.49 1.85 -6.98
CA ALA A 24 -1.44 2.06 -7.98
C ALA A 24 -1.98 2.66 -9.28
N ALA A 25 -3.12 2.17 -9.77
CA ALA A 25 -3.73 2.68 -11.00
C ALA A 25 -4.20 4.13 -10.87
N VAL A 26 -4.90 4.46 -9.77
CA VAL A 26 -5.39 5.82 -9.52
C VAL A 26 -4.24 6.80 -9.39
N ALA A 27 -3.26 6.48 -8.54
CA ALA A 27 -2.10 7.36 -8.32
C ALA A 27 -1.32 7.61 -9.62
N ALA A 28 -1.09 6.57 -10.41
CA ALA A 28 -0.40 6.69 -11.68
C ALA A 28 -1.20 7.48 -12.72
N TYR A 29 -2.52 7.27 -12.81
CA TYR A 29 -3.37 8.04 -13.73
C TYR A 29 -3.38 9.53 -13.39
N GLU A 30 -3.49 9.87 -12.10
CA GLU A 30 -3.42 11.26 -11.61
C GLU A 30 -2.05 11.88 -11.87
N GLU A 31 -0.97 11.14 -11.61
CA GLU A 31 0.40 11.58 -11.92
C GLU A 31 0.57 11.83 -13.43
N ALA A 32 0.08 10.92 -14.27
CA ALA A 32 0.12 11.06 -15.72
C ALA A 32 -0.65 12.29 -16.21
N ALA A 33 -1.82 12.55 -15.62
CA ALA A 33 -2.61 13.75 -15.92
C ALA A 33 -1.86 15.03 -15.51
N LEU A 34 -1.21 15.04 -14.35
CA LEU A 34 -0.34 16.16 -13.91
C LEU A 34 0.84 16.38 -14.86
N ARG A 35 1.38 15.31 -15.44
CA ARG A 35 2.44 15.36 -16.46
C ARG A 35 1.91 15.79 -17.85
N GLY A 36 0.61 16.01 -18.01
CA GLY A 36 -0.01 16.49 -19.25
C GLY A 36 -0.24 15.39 -20.29
N LEU A 37 -0.24 14.12 -19.88
CA LEU A 37 -0.58 13.02 -20.80
C LEU A 37 -2.06 13.09 -21.18
N CYS A 38 -2.37 12.69 -22.42
CA CYS A 38 -3.74 12.47 -22.84
C CYS A 38 -4.36 11.29 -22.07
N ALA A 39 -5.69 11.12 -22.17
CA ALA A 39 -6.40 10.07 -21.44
C ALA A 39 -5.89 8.64 -21.75
N GLU A 40 -5.54 8.36 -23.01
CA GLU A 40 -4.97 7.07 -23.42
C GLU A 40 -3.58 6.85 -22.83
N GLY A 41 -2.70 7.86 -22.92
CA GLY A 41 -1.37 7.78 -22.31
C GLY A 41 -1.41 7.66 -20.78
N ALA A 42 -2.36 8.32 -20.12
CA ALA A 42 -2.58 8.18 -18.69
C ALA A 42 -3.10 6.78 -18.31
N LEU A 43 -3.95 6.19 -19.15
CA LEU A 43 -4.40 4.80 -18.97
C LEU A 43 -3.25 3.81 -19.12
N GLU A 44 -2.42 3.95 -20.16
CA GLU A 44 -1.25 3.09 -20.38
C GLU A 44 -0.28 3.17 -19.20
N TYR A 45 -0.01 4.39 -18.71
CA TYR A 45 0.85 4.61 -17.54
C TYR A 45 0.28 3.95 -16.27
N ALA A 46 -1.03 4.05 -16.04
CA ALA A 46 -1.69 3.36 -14.93
C ALA A 46 -1.62 1.83 -15.03
N LEU A 47 -1.78 1.27 -16.24
CA LEU A 47 -1.62 -0.17 -16.47
C LEU A 47 -0.18 -0.63 -16.23
N ASP A 48 0.81 0.16 -16.64
CA ASP A 48 2.21 -0.10 -16.36
C ASP A 48 2.53 -0.06 -14.86
N ALA A 49 1.92 0.86 -14.11
CA ALA A 49 2.04 0.89 -12.65
C ALA A 49 1.49 -0.39 -12.00
N ILE A 50 0.33 -0.88 -12.44
CA ILE A 50 -0.21 -2.17 -11.97
C ILE A 50 0.76 -3.32 -12.29
N ARG A 51 1.33 -3.37 -13.51
CA ARG A 51 2.26 -4.45 -13.92
C ARG A 51 3.56 -4.47 -13.09
N ARG A 52 3.98 -3.31 -12.57
CA ARG A 52 5.19 -3.15 -11.76
C ARG A 52 4.93 -3.24 -10.25
N LEU A 53 3.68 -3.47 -9.84
CA LEU A 53 3.32 -3.60 -8.43
C LEU A 53 4.11 -4.76 -7.80
N ASP A 54 4.79 -4.46 -6.70
CA ASP A 54 5.56 -5.45 -5.95
C ASP A 54 4.61 -6.34 -5.15
N LEU A 55 4.28 -7.50 -5.70
CA LEU A 55 3.34 -8.44 -5.07
C LEU A 55 3.88 -9.05 -3.78
N GLU A 56 5.20 -9.14 -3.59
CA GLU A 56 5.77 -9.74 -2.39
C GLU A 56 5.44 -8.86 -1.17
N THR A 57 5.66 -7.55 -1.29
CA THR A 57 5.28 -6.58 -0.25
C THR A 57 3.77 -6.58 0.02
N VAL A 58 2.97 -6.70 -1.04
CA VAL A 58 1.51 -6.77 -0.96
C VAL A 58 1.03 -8.06 -0.30
N ILE A 59 1.81 -9.14 -0.30
CA ILE A 59 1.51 -10.43 0.36
C ILE A 59 2.03 -10.44 1.81
N GLU A 60 3.23 -9.92 2.07
CA GLU A 60 3.90 -9.94 3.38
C GLU A 60 3.25 -9.03 4.44
N THR A 61 2.57 -7.95 4.03
CA THR A 61 1.90 -6.97 4.92
C THR A 61 0.85 -7.58 5.90
N SER A 62 0.54 -8.87 5.82
CA SER A 62 -0.30 -9.57 6.83
C SER A 62 0.42 -9.89 8.14
N VAL A 63 1.74 -9.66 8.25
CA VAL A 63 2.50 -9.92 9.47
C VAL A 63 3.16 -8.63 9.95
N SER A 64 2.41 -7.76 10.63
CA SER A 64 2.91 -7.13 11.87
C SER A 64 1.83 -6.30 12.58
N PRO A 65 1.39 -6.66 13.79
CA PRO A 65 0.94 -5.71 14.78
C PRO A 65 2.16 -5.17 15.54
N GLU A 66 3.06 -4.45 14.87
CA GLU A 66 4.03 -3.61 15.58
C GLU A 66 3.53 -2.17 15.54
N SER A 67 2.80 -1.84 16.60
CA SER A 67 2.57 -0.47 17.02
C SER A 67 3.90 0.29 16.96
N PRO A 68 3.96 1.49 16.36
CA PRO A 68 5.13 2.34 16.54
C PRO A 68 5.21 2.69 18.03
N GLU A 69 6.10 2.02 18.75
CA GLU A 69 6.55 2.47 20.06
C GLU A 69 7.19 3.84 19.87
N LEU A 70 6.47 4.87 20.28
CA LEU A 70 7.02 6.19 20.54
C LEU A 70 8.15 6.02 21.57
N PRO A 71 9.41 6.37 21.28
CA PRO A 71 10.35 6.63 22.35
C PRO A 71 9.92 7.94 23.02
N GLY A 72 9.10 7.81 24.05
CA GLY A 72 9.07 8.78 25.13
C GLY A 72 10.46 8.80 25.75
N CYS A 73 11.21 9.86 25.49
CA CYS A 73 12.29 10.27 26.36
C CYS A 73 11.95 11.66 26.87
N GLU A 74 11.96 11.73 28.18
CA GLU A 74 11.33 12.71 29.07
C GLU A 74 12.02 14.09 29.00
N PRO A 75 11.37 15.17 29.51
CA PRO A 75 11.87 16.53 29.35
C PRO A 75 13.20 16.75 30.09
N SER A 76 14.22 17.23 29.36
CA SER A 76 15.41 17.83 29.98
C SER A 76 14.98 19.05 30.79
N SER A 77 14.96 18.89 32.11
CA SER A 77 14.94 20.01 33.03
C SER A 77 16.34 20.59 33.11
N ASP A 78 16.64 21.59 32.28
CA ASP A 78 17.82 22.43 32.48
C ASP A 78 17.39 23.69 33.26
N PRO A 79 17.82 23.88 34.52
CA PRO A 79 17.74 25.19 35.14
C PRO A 79 18.79 26.10 34.48
N VAL A 80 18.35 27.00 33.62
CA VAL A 80 19.18 28.16 33.24
C VAL A 80 19.21 29.08 34.46
N GLY A 81 20.38 29.18 35.08
CA GLY A 81 20.67 30.08 36.20
C GLY A 81 20.61 31.55 35.80
#